data_AF-A0A6M0LP82-F1
#
_entry.id   AF-A0A6M0LP82-F1
#
_cell.length_a   1.000
_cell.length_b   1.000
_cell.length_c   1.000
_cell.angle_alpha   90.00
_cell.angle_beta   90.00
_cell.angle_gamma   90.00
#
_symmetry.space_group_name_H-M   'P 1'
#
loop_
_entity.id
_entity.type
_entity.pdbx_description
1 polymer ?
#
loop_
_entity_poly.entity_id
_entity_poly.type
_entity_poly.pdbx_seq_one_letter_code
_entity_poly.pdbx_strand_id
1 'polypeptide(L)'
;MKLDEGIRNAVEGKFGQVKRKFSMQRIKGKLLSTSATMVSLIIFVMNLQKLLEVQFLRQIGSLLLLSAAKMAEYGSLGLLKFVWRDIMSQKSGSAETGLFAHYSIAV
;
A
#
# COMPACT_ATOMS: atom_id res chain seq x y z
N MET A 1 37.52 -20.07 -0.36
CA MET A 1 37.21 -20.61 0.99
C MET A 1 36.15 -19.80 1.73
N LYS A 2 36.29 -18.48 1.92
CA LYS A 2 35.30 -17.66 2.66
C LYS A 2 33.88 -17.56 2.04
N LEU A 3 33.76 -17.65 0.72
CA LEU A 3 32.46 -17.57 0.02
C LEU A 3 31.58 -18.81 0.29
N ASP A 4 32.17 -20.01 0.28
CA ASP A 4 31.44 -21.25 0.60
C ASP A 4 30.96 -21.27 2.05
N GLU A 5 31.78 -20.79 2.98
CA GLU A 5 31.39 -20.68 4.39
C GLU A 5 30.24 -19.69 4.60
N GLY A 6 30.23 -18.57 3.86
CA GLY A 6 29.14 -17.60 3.88
C GLY A 6 27.82 -18.18 3.38
N ILE A 7 27.86 -18.93 2.27
CA ILE A 7 26.69 -19.62 1.71
C ILE A 7 26.17 -20.66 2.71
N ARG A 8 27.06 -21.47 3.31
CA ARG A 8 26.69 -22.47 4.30
C ARG A 8 26.02 -21.84 5.53
N ASN A 9 26.58 -20.76 6.06
CA ASN A 9 26.00 -20.04 7.21
C ASN A 9 24.61 -19.48 6.89
N ALA A 10 24.42 -18.92 5.70
CA ALA A 10 23.11 -18.42 5.27
C ALA A 10 22.08 -19.55 5.16
N VAL A 11 22.48 -20.70 4.61
CA VAL A 11 21.64 -21.89 4.48
C VAL A 11 21.29 -22.46 5.87
N GLU A 12 22.27 -22.70 6.73
CA GLU A 12 22.06 -23.19 8.10
C GLU A 12 21.19 -22.25 8.93
N GLY A 13 21.36 -20.93 8.77
CA GLY A 13 20.51 -19.92 9.39
C GLY A 13 19.04 -20.03 8.96
N LYS A 14 18.77 -20.28 7.68
CA LYS A 14 17.41 -20.51 7.18
C LYS A 14 16.83 -21.82 7.72
N PHE A 15 17.59 -22.91 7.71
CA PHE A 15 17.16 -24.18 8.32
C PHE A 15 16.89 -24.04 9.82
N GLY A 16 17.69 -23.24 10.54
CA GLY A 16 17.46 -22.91 11.94
C GLY A 16 16.14 -22.17 12.17
N GLN A 17 15.83 -21.17 11.33
CA GLN A 17 14.53 -20.48 11.36
C GLN A 17 13.37 -21.45 11.09
N VAL A 18 13.52 -22.32 10.09
CA VAL A 18 12.47 -23.28 9.72
C VAL A 18 12.19 -24.26 10.87
N LYS A 19 13.25 -24.78 11.51
CA LYS A 19 13.13 -25.71 12.64
C LYS A 19 12.47 -25.05 13.86
N ARG A 20 12.79 -23.79 14.17
CA ARG A 20 12.27 -23.06 15.34
C ARG A 20 10.88 -22.45 15.12
N LYS A 21 10.71 -21.68 14.05
CA LYS A 21 9.48 -20.90 13.80
C LYS A 21 8.36 -21.76 13.21
N PHE A 22 8.69 -22.73 12.36
CA PHE A 22 7.71 -23.59 11.69
C PHE A 22 7.67 -25.01 12.27
N SER A 23 8.33 -25.24 13.41
CA SER A 23 8.34 -26.55 14.11
C SER A 23 8.71 -27.74 13.22
N MET A 24 9.54 -27.54 12.19
CA MET A 24 9.94 -28.62 11.27
C MET A 24 10.65 -29.79 11.99
N GLN A 25 11.22 -29.55 13.18
CA GLN A 25 11.79 -30.59 14.04
C GLN A 25 10.74 -31.55 14.63
N ARG A 26 9.46 -31.21 14.61
CA ARG A 26 8.35 -32.03 15.13
C ARG A 26 7.62 -32.83 14.05
N ILE A 27 8.10 -32.81 12.80
CA ILE A 27 7.56 -33.66 11.73
C ILE A 27 7.93 -35.11 12.06
N LYS A 28 6.95 -35.87 12.58
CA LYS A 28 7.10 -37.31 12.91
C LYS A 28 6.44 -38.22 11.87
N GLY A 29 6.38 -37.77 10.61
CA GLY A 29 5.82 -38.57 9.52
C GLY A 29 6.55 -39.92 9.43
N LYS A 30 5.85 -41.02 9.71
CA LYS A 30 6.42 -42.39 9.64
C LYS A 30 6.70 -42.82 8.19
N LEU A 31 6.08 -42.14 7.23
CA LEU A 31 6.22 -42.38 5.79
C LEU A 31 7.01 -41.23 5.14
N LEU A 32 7.97 -41.59 4.28
CA LEU A 32 8.85 -40.65 3.57
C LEU A 32 8.06 -39.65 2.72
N SER A 33 6.98 -40.10 2.08
CA SER A 33 6.14 -39.25 1.22
C SER A 33 5.45 -38.14 2.02
N THR A 34 4.89 -38.45 3.19
CA THR A 34 4.19 -37.48 4.04
C THR A 34 5.15 -36.45 4.62
N SER A 35 6.32 -36.89 5.11
CA SER A 35 7.32 -35.97 5.66
C SER A 35 7.91 -35.06 4.57
N ALA A 36 8.17 -35.58 3.38
CA ALA A 36 8.61 -34.78 2.24
C ALA A 36 7.58 -33.71 1.84
N THR A 37 6.30 -34.08 1.72
CA THR A 37 5.23 -33.12 1.41
C THR A 37 5.08 -32.04 2.49
N MET A 38 5.16 -32.41 3.77
CA MET A 38 5.12 -31.45 4.88
C MET A 38 6.30 -30.46 4.82
N VAL A 39 7.51 -30.94 4.53
CA VAL A 39 8.69 -30.08 4.39
C VAL A 39 8.54 -29.12 3.21
N SER A 40 8.10 -29.63 2.04
CA SER A 40 7.83 -28.83 0.85
C SER A 40 6.76 -27.76 1.10
N LEU A 41 5.70 -28.10 1.83
CA LEU A 41 4.64 -27.15 2.19
C LEU A 41 5.17 -26.03 3.10
N ILE A 42 6.01 -26.36 4.08
CA ILE A 42 6.62 -25.34 4.96
C ILE A 42 7.49 -24.38 4.15
N ILE A 43 8.32 -24.90 3.24
CA ILE A 43 9.15 -24.06 2.36
C ILE A 43 8.27 -23.19 1.45
N PHE A 44 7.19 -23.76 0.91
CA PHE A 44 6.23 -23.05 0.09
C PHE A 44 5.56 -21.89 0.84
N VAL A 45 5.07 -22.13 2.05
CA VAL A 45 4.46 -21.10 2.91
C VAL A 45 5.47 -19.99 3.25
N MET A 46 6.73 -20.35 3.52
CA MET A 46 7.78 -19.36 3.77
C MET A 46 8.05 -18.45 2.56
N ASN A 47 8.04 -19.02 1.36
CA ASN A 47 8.21 -18.25 0.13
C ASN A 47 6.99 -17.36 -0.13
N LEU A 48 5.78 -17.86 0.12
CA LEU A 48 4.55 -17.10 -0.03
C LEU A 48 4.46 -15.94 0.97
N GLN A 49 4.84 -16.14 2.22
CA GLN A 49 4.89 -15.10 3.24
C GLN A 49 5.81 -13.95 2.81
N LYS A 50 7.01 -14.25 2.31
CA LYS A 50 7.91 -13.20 1.81
C LYS A 50 7.34 -12.46 0.61
N LEU A 51 6.69 -13.17 -0.31
CA LEU A 51 6.07 -12.54 -1.48
C LEU A 51 4.96 -11.58 -1.05
N LEU A 52 4.12 -11.99 -0.10
CA LEU A 52 3.07 -11.16 0.48
C LEU A 52 3.64 -9.95 1.22
N GLU A 53 4.68 -10.12 2.04
CA GLU A 53 5.34 -9.01 2.75
C GLU A 53 5.93 -7.99 1.78
N VAL A 54 6.66 -8.45 0.75
CA VAL A 54 7.26 -7.56 -0.26
C VAL A 54 6.17 -6.83 -1.05
N GLN A 55 5.13 -7.55 -1.47
CA GLN A 55 4.03 -6.96 -2.22
C GLN A 55 3.26 -5.96 -1.37
N PHE A 56 2.99 -6.27 -0.10
CA PHE A 56 2.30 -5.38 0.83
C PHE A 56 3.12 -4.11 1.09
N LEU A 57 4.42 -4.24 1.36
CA LEU A 57 5.32 -3.10 1.53
C LEU A 57 5.40 -2.23 0.26
N ARG A 58 5.42 -2.87 -0.93
CA ARG A 58 5.39 -2.15 -2.21
C ARG A 58 4.09 -1.35 -2.39
N GLN A 59 2.95 -1.96 -2.08
CA GLN A 59 1.65 -1.30 -2.19
C GLN A 59 1.55 -0.12 -1.21
N ILE A 60 1.93 -0.30 0.06
CA ILE A 60 1.96 0.80 1.05
C ILE A 60 2.89 1.91 0.60
N GLY A 61 4.11 1.57 0.15
CA GLY A 61 5.09 2.54 -0.33
C GLY A 61 4.56 3.36 -1.51
N SER A 62 3.93 2.71 -2.49
CA SER A 62 3.33 3.40 -3.63
C SER A 62 2.21 4.37 -3.21
N LEU A 63 1.35 3.97 -2.26
CA LEU A 63 0.28 4.82 -1.75
C LEU A 63 0.82 6.03 -0.99
N LEU A 64 1.86 5.83 -0.17
CA LEU A 64 2.52 6.90 0.57
C LEU A 64 3.24 7.89 -0.37
N LEU A 65 3.90 7.39 -1.42
CA LEU A 65 4.53 8.24 -2.42
C LEU A 65 3.52 9.05 -3.22
N LEU A 66 2.40 8.44 -3.61
CA LEU A 66 1.29 9.12 -4.28
C LEU A 66 0.66 10.19 -3.38
N SER A 67 0.43 9.91 -2.10
CA SER A 67 -0.13 10.90 -1.17
C SER A 67 0.84 12.06 -0.94
N ALA A 68 2.14 11.80 -0.83
CA ALA A 68 3.17 12.84 -0.73
C ALA A 68 3.26 13.70 -2.00
N ALA A 69 3.22 13.10 -3.18
CA ALA A 69 3.22 13.83 -4.45
C ALA A 69 1.97 14.73 -4.59
N LYS A 70 0.81 14.22 -4.17
CA LYS A 70 -0.43 15.00 -4.14
C LYS A 70 -0.37 16.14 -3.12
N MET A 71 0.21 15.93 -1.94
CA MET A 71 0.42 16.99 -0.94
C MET A 71 1.27 18.14 -1.47
N ALA A 72 2.29 17.86 -2.30
CA ALA A 72 3.09 18.89 -2.96
C ALA A 72 2.27 19.70 -3.99
N GLU A 73 1.33 19.05 -4.68
CA GLU A 73 0.45 19.69 -5.68
C GLU A 73 -0.67 20.53 -5.04
N TYR A 74 -1.17 20.13 -3.86
CA TYR A 74 -2.23 20.87 -3.15
C TYR A 74 -1.74 22.15 -2.43
N GLY A 75 -0.43 22.39 -2.35
CA GLY A 75 0.16 23.52 -1.61
C GLY A 75 -0.23 24.91 -2.13
N SER A 76 -0.41 25.09 -3.45
CA SER A 76 -0.82 26.38 -4.06
C SER A 76 -2.21 26.33 -4.70
N LEU A 77 -2.60 25.19 -5.28
CA LEU A 77 -3.91 24.98 -5.88
C LEU A 77 -5.02 24.75 -4.85
N GLY A 78 -4.69 24.37 -3.60
CA GLY A 78 -5.67 24.15 -2.54
C GLY A 78 -6.37 25.45 -2.11
N LEU A 79 -5.59 26.51 -1.87
CA LEU A 79 -6.13 27.85 -1.58
C LEU A 79 -6.86 28.42 -2.80
N LEU A 80 -6.28 28.28 -4.00
CA LEU A 80 -6.90 28.82 -5.21
C LEU A 80 -8.20 28.10 -5.56
N LYS A 81 -8.28 26.77 -5.41
CA LYS A 81 -9.53 26.01 -5.55
C LYS A 81 -10.53 26.30 -4.44
N PHE A 82 -10.08 26.52 -3.20
CA PHE A 82 -10.96 26.89 -2.09
C PHE A 82 -11.58 28.28 -2.29
N VAL A 83 -10.75 29.27 -2.62
CA VAL A 83 -11.16 30.65 -2.93
C VAL A 83 -12.02 30.68 -4.18
N TRP A 84 -11.65 29.98 -5.25
CA TRP A 84 -12.44 29.94 -6.48
C TRP A 84 -13.80 29.24 -6.29
N ARG A 85 -13.88 28.21 -5.44
CA ARG A 85 -15.14 27.56 -5.04
C ARG A 85 -16.05 28.51 -4.28
N ASP A 86 -15.49 29.36 -3.41
CA ASP A 86 -16.24 30.37 -2.65
C ASP A 86 -16.73 31.52 -3.55
N ILE A 87 -15.89 31.97 -4.49
CA ILE A 87 -16.24 32.96 -5.51
C ILE A 87 -17.38 32.46 -6.42
N MET A 88 -17.32 31.20 -6.84
CA MET A 88 -18.38 30.60 -7.67
C MET A 88 -19.69 30.42 -6.89
N SER A 89 -19.63 30.22 -5.57
CA SER A 89 -20.81 30.15 -4.68
C SER A 89 -21.52 31.50 -4.54
N GLN A 90 -20.77 32.61 -4.53
CA GLN A 90 -21.35 33.97 -4.47
C GLN A 90 -22.05 34.37 -5.79
N LYS A 91 -21.57 33.87 -6.93
CA LYS A 91 -22.03 34.34 -8.25
C LYS A 91 -23.38 33.77 -8.69
N SER A 92 -23.91 32.71 -8.06
CA SER A 92 -25.25 32.19 -8.35
C SER A 92 -26.38 32.91 -7.61
N GLY A 93 -26.08 33.76 -6.62
CA GLY A 93 -27.09 34.47 -5.83
C GLY A 93 -27.39 35.92 -6.24
N SER A 94 -26.63 36.49 -7.20
CA SER A 94 -26.71 37.93 -7.49
C SER A 94 -27.09 38.30 -8.93
N ALA A 95 -27.25 37.33 -9.84
CA ALA A 95 -27.55 37.64 -11.25
C ALA A 95 -29.05 37.83 -11.56
N GLU A 96 -29.96 37.46 -10.66
CA GLU A 96 -31.40 37.47 -10.97
C GLU A 96 -32.17 38.67 -10.40
N THR A 97 -31.58 39.48 -9.51
CA THR A 97 -32.30 40.55 -8.80
C THR A 97 -32.05 41.97 -9.31
N GLY A 98 -31.12 42.16 -10.25
CA GLY A 98 -30.74 43.49 -10.75
C GLY A 98 -31.39 43.93 -12.06
N LEU A 99 -31.84 43.01 -12.91
CA LEU A 99 -32.28 43.34 -14.28
C LEU A 99 -33.79 43.50 -14.44
N PHE A 100 -34.61 42.90 -13.56
CA PHE A 100 -36.07 42.96 -13.66
C PHE A 100 -36.69 44.17 -12.91
N ALA A 101 -35.95 44.84 -12.03
CA ALA A 101 -36.47 45.94 -11.22
C ALA A 101 -36.56 47.28 -11.98
N HIS A 102 -35.89 47.41 -13.13
CA HIS A 102 -35.76 48.71 -13.81
C HIS A 102 -36.72 48.91 -15.01
N TYR A 103 -37.58 47.93 -15.33
CA TYR A 103 -38.50 47.99 -16.48
C TYR A 103 -40.00 48.00 -16.12
N SER A 104 -40.37 48.04 -14.83
CA SER A 104 -41.79 48.04 -14.41
C SER A 104 -42.34 49.39 -13.92
N ILE A 105 -41.57 50.49 -14.02
CA ILE A 105 -42.00 51.84 -13.57
C ILE A 105 -42.19 52.82 -14.76
N ALA A 106 -42.25 52.30 -16.00
CA ALA A 106 -42.50 53.12 -17.20
C ALA A 106 -43.77 52.69 -17.94
N VAL A 107 -44.88 52.50 -17.22
CA VAL A 107 -46.25 52.43 -17.76
C VAL A 107 -47.13 53.44 -17.03
#